data_AF-A0A1I4VSQ9-F1
#
_entry.id   AF-A0A1I4VSQ9-F1
#
_cell.length_a   1.000
_cell.length_b   1.000
_cell.length_c   1.000
_cell.angle_alpha   90.00
_cell.angle_beta   90.00
_cell.angle_gamma   90.00
#
_symmetry.space_group_name_H-M   'P 1'
#
loop_
_entity.id
_entity.type
_entity.pdbx_description
1 polymer ?
#
loop_
_entity_poly.entity_id
_entity_poly.type
_entity_poly.pdbx_seq_one_letter_code
_entity_poly.pdbx_strand_id
1 'polypeptide(L)'
;MGLLSWPKQLFYNLGSRVAIFLVRRRIKKGRTQPHVWLVLARLHEVRREYNTAVEVLRMGLKEFPNNPILNSHLKRLENHSG
;
A
#
# COMPACT_ATOMS: atom_id res chain seq x y z
N MET A 1 12.54 -22.89 16.54
CA MET A 1 11.35 -22.10 16.95
C MET A 1 10.50 -21.78 15.71
N GLY A 2 9.55 -22.63 15.31
CA GLY A 2 9.02 -22.56 13.93
C GLY A 2 7.56 -22.98 13.68
N LEU A 3 6.73 -23.19 14.70
CA LEU A 3 5.33 -23.59 14.47
C LEU A 3 4.29 -22.47 14.64
N LEU A 4 4.58 -21.38 15.36
CA LEU A 4 3.61 -20.27 15.57
C LEU A 4 3.70 -19.13 14.55
N SER A 5 4.73 -19.05 13.71
CA SER A 5 4.88 -17.99 12.70
C SER A 5 4.05 -18.25 11.45
N TRP A 6 3.88 -19.51 11.05
CA TRP A 6 3.19 -19.92 9.82
C TRP A 6 1.71 -19.49 9.77
N PRO A 7 0.88 -19.73 10.81
CA PRO A 7 -0.50 -19.24 10.79
C PRO A 7 -0.56 -17.71 10.80
N LYS A 8 0.27 -17.03 11.60
CA LYS A 8 0.33 -15.56 11.62
C LYS A 8 0.66 -15.02 10.22
N GLN A 9 1.69 -15.55 9.57
CA GLN A 9 2.11 -15.11 8.24
C GLN A 9 1.03 -15.39 7.19
N LEU A 10 0.32 -16.51 7.29
CA LEU A 10 -0.83 -16.84 6.45
C LEU A 10 -1.98 -15.84 6.65
N PHE A 11 -2.35 -15.54 7.90
CA PHE A 11 -3.38 -14.53 8.22
C PHE A 11 -3.00 -13.14 7.72
N TYR A 12 -1.74 -12.71 7.88
CA TYR A 12 -1.27 -11.43 7.35
C TYR A 12 -1.31 -11.41 5.82
N ASN A 13 -0.96 -12.50 5.15
CA ASN A 13 -0.96 -12.56 3.68
C ASN A 13 -2.39 -12.59 3.10
N LEU A 14 -3.28 -13.38 3.72
CA LEU A 14 -4.71 -13.40 3.35
C LEU A 14 -5.39 -12.06 3.68
N GLY A 15 -5.17 -11.54 4.88
CA GLY A 15 -5.74 -10.28 5.34
C GLY A 15 -5.28 -9.10 4.49
N SER A 16 -3.99 -9.04 4.15
CA SER A 16 -3.45 -7.99 3.26
C SER A 16 -4.00 -8.09 1.84
N ARG A 17 -4.18 -9.30 1.28
CA ARG A 17 -4.84 -9.48 -0.03
C ARG A 17 -6.29 -8.98 -0.02
N VAL A 18 -7.06 -9.34 1.01
CA VAL A 18 -8.45 -8.87 1.15
C VAL A 18 -8.49 -7.34 1.34
N ALA A 19 -7.60 -6.79 2.16
CA ALA A 19 -7.50 -5.35 2.36
C ALA A 19 -7.17 -4.60 1.06
N ILE A 20 -6.18 -5.09 0.29
CA ILE A 20 -5.84 -4.55 -1.04
C ILE A 20 -7.06 -4.58 -1.97
N PHE A 21 -7.79 -5.70 -1.99
CA PHE A 21 -9.00 -5.85 -2.82
C PHE A 21 -10.10 -4.84 -2.44
N LEU A 22 -10.41 -4.71 -1.14
CA LEU A 22 -11.42 -3.77 -0.65
C LEU A 22 -11.03 -2.31 -0.93
N VAL A 23 -9.76 -1.98 -0.74
CA VAL A 23 -9.23 -0.64 -1.01
C VAL A 23 -9.30 -0.31 -2.51
N ARG A 24 -8.87 -1.22 -3.38
CA ARG A 24 -9.00 -1.05 -4.85
C ARG A 24 -10.45 -0.87 -5.28
N ARG A 25 -11.37 -1.67 -4.71
CA ARG A 25 -12.81 -1.55 -4.98
C ARG A 25 -13.37 -0.18 -4.54
N ARG A 26 -12.89 0.37 -3.42
CA ARG A 26 -13.28 1.71 -2.94
C ARG A 26 -12.78 2.81 -3.87
N ILE A 27 -11.52 2.73 -4.33
CA ILE A 27 -10.95 3.66 -5.32
C ILE A 27 -11.80 3.63 -6.61
N LYS A 28 -12.12 2.44 -7.12
CA LYS A 28 -12.95 2.28 -8.34
C LYS A 28 -14.37 2.86 -8.20
N LYS A 29 -14.92 2.93 -6.98
CA LYS A 29 -16.22 3.54 -6.70
C LYS A 29 -16.18 5.07 -6.56
N GLY A 30 -15.06 5.72 -6.92
CA GLY A 30 -14.91 7.18 -6.87
C GLY A 30 -14.77 7.76 -5.46
N ARG A 31 -14.62 6.90 -4.43
CA ARG A 31 -14.31 7.33 -3.06
C ARG A 31 -12.79 7.46 -2.91
N THR A 32 -12.20 8.31 -3.74
CA THR A 32 -10.76 8.59 -3.74
C THR A 32 -10.46 9.62 -2.67
N GLN A 33 -9.79 9.19 -1.61
CA GLN A 33 -9.17 10.08 -0.63
C GLN A 33 -7.67 9.78 -0.60
N PRO A 34 -6.81 10.78 -0.34
CA PRO A 34 -5.36 10.56 -0.29
C PRO A 34 -4.96 9.46 0.70
N HIS A 35 -5.67 9.35 1.83
CA HIS A 35 -5.48 8.32 2.85
C HIS A 35 -5.65 6.89 2.31
N VAL A 36 -6.54 6.69 1.33
CA VAL A 36 -6.81 5.36 0.76
C VAL A 36 -5.62 4.88 -0.06
N TRP A 37 -4.95 5.79 -0.77
CA TRP A 37 -3.72 5.51 -1.51
C TRP A 37 -2.54 5.19 -0.59
N LEU A 38 -2.42 5.90 0.55
CA LEU A 38 -1.43 5.58 1.59
C LEU A 38 -1.63 4.19 2.19
N VAL A 39 -2.88 3.84 2.52
CA VAL A 39 -3.20 2.51 3.05
C VAL A 39 -2.84 1.42 2.04
N LEU A 40 -3.15 1.64 0.76
CA LEU A 40 -2.80 0.68 -0.29
C LEU A 40 -1.29 0.50 -0.42
N ALA A 41 -0.51 1.59 -0.43
CA ALA A 41 0.94 1.54 -0.48
C ALA A 41 1.53 0.79 0.72
N ARG A 42 1.03 1.06 1.94
CA ARG A 42 1.49 0.40 3.16
C ARG A 42 1.18 -1.10 3.17
N LEU A 43 0.04 -1.52 2.61
CA LEU A 43 -0.28 -2.95 2.47
C LEU A 43 0.71 -3.66 1.53
N HIS A 44 1.12 -2.99 0.46
CA HIS A 44 2.17 -3.50 -0.42
C HIS A 44 3.56 -3.52 0.26
N GLU A 45 3.91 -2.50 1.08
CA GLU A 45 5.12 -2.52 1.91
C GLU A 45 5.16 -3.73 2.86
N VAL A 46 4.05 -4.03 3.55
CA VAL A 46 3.95 -5.19 4.47
C VAL A 46 4.18 -6.51 3.73
N ARG A 47 3.80 -6.58 2.46
CA ARG A 47 4.02 -7.73 1.58
C ARG A 47 5.41 -7.72 0.92
N ARG A 48 6.26 -6.74 1.25
CA ARG A 48 7.59 -6.49 0.63
C ARG A 48 7.52 -6.21 -0.88
N GLU A 49 6.36 -5.76 -1.35
CA GLU A 49 6.11 -5.39 -2.74
C GLU A 49 6.39 -3.89 -2.95
N TYR A 50 7.65 -3.48 -2.72
CA TYR A 50 8.04 -2.06 -2.71
C TYR A 50 7.81 -1.36 -4.05
N ASN A 51 8.11 -2.03 -5.18
CA ASN A 51 7.85 -1.50 -6.52
C ASN A 51 6.36 -1.16 -6.73
N THR A 52 5.46 -2.07 -6.29
CA THR A 52 4.02 -1.85 -6.37
C THR A 52 3.56 -0.74 -5.43
N ALA A 53 4.17 -0.61 -4.25
CA ALA A 53 3.88 0.50 -3.32
C ALA A 53 4.23 1.86 -3.93
N VAL A 54 5.37 1.95 -4.62
CA VAL A 54 5.81 3.16 -5.35
C VAL A 54 4.84 3.50 -6.48
N GLU A 55 4.44 2.52 -7.29
CA GLU A 55 3.45 2.73 -8.36
C GLU A 55 2.10 3.22 -7.82
N VAL A 56 1.64 2.63 -6.72
CA VAL A 56 0.40 3.03 -6.04
C VAL A 56 0.45 4.48 -5.56
N LEU A 57 1.57 4.91 -4.98
CA LEU A 57 1.74 6.30 -4.55
C LEU A 57 1.82 7.26 -5.74
N ARG A 58 2.49 6.87 -6.84
CA ARG A 58 2.52 7.65 -8.08
C ARG A 58 1.12 7.82 -8.67
N MET A 59 0.30 6.77 -8.69
CA MET A 59 -1.10 6.87 -9.10
C MET A 59 -1.90 7.79 -8.17
N GLY A 60 -1.70 7.68 -6.85
CA GLY A 60 -2.33 8.58 -5.89
C GLY A 60 -1.93 10.05 -6.07
N LEU A 61 -0.67 10.33 -6.41
CA LEU A 61 -0.20 11.68 -6.71
C LEU A 61 -0.69 12.20 -8.07
N LYS A 62 -1.04 11.35 -9.03
CA LYS A 62 -1.71 11.82 -10.25
C LYS A 62 -3.09 12.41 -9.94
N GLU A 63 -3.82 11.78 -9.03
CA GLU A 63 -5.15 12.25 -8.57
C GLU A 63 -5.02 13.40 -7.55
N PHE A 64 -3.97 13.38 -6.72
CA PHE A 64 -3.72 14.35 -5.65
C PHE A 64 -2.30 14.94 -5.74
N PRO A 65 -2.00 15.76 -6.77
CA PRO A 65 -0.64 16.22 -7.07
C PRO A 65 -0.01 17.06 -5.97
N ASN A 66 -0.82 17.76 -5.17
CA ASN A 66 -0.34 18.63 -4.10
C ASN A 66 -0.46 17.99 -2.70
N ASN A 67 -0.47 16.66 -2.61
CA ASN A 67 -0.54 15.99 -1.31
C ASN A 67 0.88 15.76 -0.74
N PRO A 68 1.29 16.48 0.31
CA PRO A 68 2.65 16.37 0.85
C PRO A 68 2.90 15.01 1.51
N ILE A 69 1.87 14.34 2.03
CA ILE A 69 1.99 13.06 2.72
C ILE A 69 2.26 11.93 1.72
N LEU A 70 1.57 11.93 0.59
CA LEU A 70 1.83 10.97 -0.49
C LEU A 70 3.25 11.14 -1.05
N ASN A 71 3.68 12.39 -1.23
CA ASN A 71 5.02 12.71 -1.74
C ASN A 71 6.13 12.30 -0.77
N SER A 72 5.96 12.57 0.54
CA SER A 72 6.95 12.18 1.54
C SER A 72 7.08 10.66 1.66
N HIS A 73 5.96 9.93 1.60
CA HIS A 73 5.97 8.47 1.57
C HIS A 73 6.62 7.90 0.32
N LEU A 74 6.38 8.51 -0.85
CA LEU A 74 7.00 8.08 -2.11
C LEU A 74 8.52 8.22 -2.05
N LYS A 75 9.03 9.40 -1.65
CA LYS A 75 10.47 9.64 -1.50
C LYS A 75 11.11 8.67 -0.51
N ARG A 76 10.42 8.38 0.61
CA ARG A 76 10.90 7.40 1.61
C ARG A 76 11.04 6.01 0.99
N LEU A 77 10.09 5.59 0.16
CA LEU A 77 10.10 4.28 -0.49
C LEU A 77 11.16 4.19 -1.59
N GLU A 78 11.33 5.22 -2.39
CA GLU A 78 12.36 5.27 -3.43
C GLU A 78 13.76 5.19 -2.81
N ASN A 79 14.01 5.90 -1.71
CA ASN A 79 15.27 5.81 -0.96
C ASN A 79 15.50 4.43 -0.28
N HIS A 80 14.45 3.64 -0.08
CA HIS A 80 14.54 2.30 0.52
C HIS A 80 14.68 1.18 -0.53
N SER A 81 14.47 1.51 -1.82
CA SER A 81 14.48 0.59 -2.95
C SER A 81 15.74 0.71 -3.83
N GLY A 82 16.57 1.71 -3.56
CA GLY A 82 17.83 1.98 -4.25
C GLY A 82 19.06 1.46 -3.51
#